data_AF-A0A3B9U5B7-F1
#
_entry.id   AF-A0A3B9U5B7-F1
#
_cell.length_a   1.000
_cell.length_b   1.000
_cell.length_c   1.000
_cell.angle_alpha   90.00
_cell.angle_beta   90.00
_cell.angle_gamma   90.00
#
_symmetry.space_group_name_H-M   'P 1'
#
loop_
_entity.id
_entity.type
_entity.pdbx_description
1 polymer ?
#
loop_
_entity_poly.entity_id
_entity_poly.type
_entity_poly.pdbx_seq_one_letter_code
_entity_poly.pdbx_strand_id
1 'polypeptide(L)'
;GAQTVQEHQQDENMLSGTLKSLFAVAENYPDLKSNQNFLQLQNDLTDTENKIQAARRFYNGNVRDFNTKIEVFPTNLFAQMLGFTKRAFFDIDDNGPEQQPVEVKF
;
A
#
# COMPACT_ATOMS: atom_id res chain seq x y z
N GLY A 1 -10.69 -9.24 -12.10
CA GLY A 1 -9.67 -8.34 -11.51
C GLY A 1 -10.37 -7.50 -10.47
N ALA A 2 -9.69 -7.20 -9.37
CA ALA A 2 -10.21 -6.36 -8.29
C ALA A 2 -10.78 -5.03 -8.81
N GLN A 3 -11.92 -4.62 -8.25
CA GLN A 3 -12.66 -3.41 -8.64
C GLN A 3 -12.50 -2.28 -7.62
N THR A 4 -12.07 -2.60 -6.40
CA THR A 4 -11.89 -1.64 -5.30
C THR A 4 -10.46 -1.66 -4.77
N VAL A 5 -10.08 -0.58 -4.08
CA VAL A 5 -8.77 -0.47 -3.42
C VAL A 5 -8.60 -1.57 -2.37
N GLN A 6 -9.67 -1.93 -1.65
CA GLN A 6 -9.64 -3.00 -0.67
C GLN A 6 -9.45 -4.39 -1.30
N GLU A 7 -10.13 -4.68 -2.40
CA GLU A 7 -9.95 -5.95 -3.12
C GLU A 7 -8.53 -6.08 -3.67
N HIS A 8 -8.00 -5.01 -4.26
CA HIS A 8 -6.61 -4.98 -4.73
C HIS A 8 -5.61 -5.23 -3.59
N GLN A 9 -5.85 -4.65 -2.41
CA GLN A 9 -5.02 -4.87 -1.23
C GLN A 9 -5.05 -6.34 -0.78
N GLN A 10 -6.22 -6.98 -0.77
CA GLN A 10 -6.36 -8.39 -0.38
C GLN A 10 -5.58 -9.33 -1.31
N ASP A 11 -5.69 -9.12 -2.62
CA ASP A 11 -4.98 -9.89 -3.63
C ASP A 11 -3.45 -9.74 -3.47
N GLU A 12 -2.96 -8.52 -3.26
CA GLU A 12 -1.54 -8.23 -3.05
C GLU A 12 -1.01 -8.87 -1.75
N ASN A 13 -1.76 -8.79 -0.66
CA ASN A 13 -1.37 -9.39 0.62
C ASN A 13 -1.31 -10.92 0.53
N MET A 14 -2.26 -11.54 -0.20
CA MET A 14 -2.24 -12.98 -0.47
C MET A 14 -1.03 -13.38 -1.31
N LEU A 15 -0.70 -12.60 -2.34
CA LEU A 15 0.48 -12.84 -3.18
C LEU A 15 1.76 -12.74 -2.35
N SER A 16 1.95 -11.64 -1.60
CA SER A 16 3.13 -11.43 -0.75
C SER A 16 3.28 -12.55 0.30
N GLY A 17 2.17 -12.99 0.90
CA GLY A 17 2.15 -14.15 1.80
C GLY A 17 2.59 -15.44 1.13
N THR A 18 2.08 -15.71 -0.08
CA THR A 18 2.44 -16.90 -0.88
C THR A 18 3.92 -16.90 -1.24
N LEU A 19 4.48 -15.74 -1.62
CA LEU A 19 5.91 -15.59 -1.93
C LEU A 19 6.80 -15.88 -0.72
N LYS A 20 6.41 -15.39 0.47
CA LYS A 20 7.13 -15.71 1.72
C LYS A 20 7.13 -17.21 2.00
N SER A 21 5.99 -17.87 1.84
CA SER A 21 5.89 -19.33 1.99
C SER A 21 6.76 -20.07 0.97
N LEU A 22 6.77 -19.63 -0.29
CA LEU A 22 7.61 -20.21 -1.33
C LEU A 22 9.10 -20.11 -0.99
N PHE A 23 9.57 -18.95 -0.53
CA PHE A 23 10.97 -18.78 -0.13
C PHE A 23 11.32 -19.63 1.10
N ALA A 24 10.42 -19.73 2.08
CA ALA A 24 10.62 -20.58 3.26
C ALA A 24 10.74 -22.07 2.88
N VAL A 25 9.98 -22.54 1.89
CA VAL A 25 10.12 -23.91 1.37
C VAL A 25 11.46 -24.08 0.65
N ALA A 26 11.86 -23.10 -0.18
CA ALA A 26 13.11 -23.15 -0.94
C ALA A 26 14.37 -23.22 -0.07
N GLU A 27 14.32 -22.73 1.18
CA GLU A 27 15.42 -22.90 2.15
C GLU A 27 15.75 -24.37 2.43
N ASN A 28 14.77 -25.29 2.31
CA ASN A 28 14.97 -26.72 2.49
C ASN A 28 15.52 -27.42 1.22
N TYR A 29 15.68 -26.70 0.11
CA TYR A 29 16.15 -27.22 -1.17
C TYR A 29 17.38 -26.45 -1.67
N PRO A 30 18.60 -26.80 -1.21
CA PRO A 30 19.84 -26.08 -1.52
C PRO A 30 20.14 -25.97 -3.03
N ASP A 31 19.80 -27.00 -3.79
CA ASP A 31 19.98 -27.03 -5.25
C ASP A 31 19.07 -26.02 -5.96
N LEU A 32 17.85 -25.79 -5.44
CA LEU A 32 16.94 -24.76 -5.95
C LEU A 32 17.40 -23.36 -5.52
N LYS A 33 17.84 -23.22 -4.28
CA LYS A 33 18.35 -21.94 -3.72
C LYS A 33 19.57 -21.42 -4.48
N SER A 34 20.46 -22.32 -4.91
CA SER A 34 21.66 -21.99 -5.68
C SER A 34 21.41 -21.87 -7.19
N ASN A 35 20.19 -22.19 -7.66
CA ASN A 35 19.84 -22.06 -9.06
C ASN A 35 19.79 -20.58 -9.48
N GLN A 36 20.58 -20.21 -10.49
CA GLN A 36 20.70 -18.83 -10.94
C GLN A 36 19.36 -18.22 -11.40
N ASN A 37 18.48 -19.01 -12.03
CA ASN A 37 17.15 -18.53 -12.44
C ASN A 37 16.24 -18.28 -11.22
N PHE A 38 16.36 -19.09 -10.18
CA PHE A 38 15.59 -18.91 -8.95
C PHE A 38 16.06 -17.69 -8.16
N LEU A 39 17.38 -17.47 -8.08
CA LEU A 39 17.95 -16.27 -7.46
C LEU A 39 17.52 -14.99 -8.20
N GLN A 40 17.52 -15.01 -9.53
CA GLN A 40 17.03 -13.89 -10.33
C GLN A 40 15.56 -13.60 -10.05
N LEU A 41 14.71 -14.64 -10.04
CA LEU A 41 13.30 -14.51 -9.71
C LEU A 41 13.08 -13.94 -8.30
N GLN A 42 13.84 -14.43 -7.31
CA GLN A 42 13.78 -13.91 -5.94
C GLN A 42 14.10 -12.41 -5.88
N ASN A 43 15.14 -11.97 -6.59
CA ASN A 43 15.52 -10.57 -6.65
C ASN A 43 14.43 -9.73 -7.34
N ASP A 44 13.94 -10.16 -8.49
CA ASP A 44 12.90 -9.44 -9.25
C ASP A 44 11.60 -9.30 -8.44
N LEU A 45 11.22 -10.35 -7.70
CA LEU A 45 10.07 -10.33 -6.80
C LEU A 45 10.28 -9.38 -5.62
N THR A 46 11.47 -9.39 -5.02
CA THR A 46 11.83 -8.48 -3.91
C THR A 46 11.78 -7.02 -4.38
N ASP A 47 12.32 -6.73 -5.56
CA ASP A 47 12.27 -5.40 -6.16
C ASP A 47 10.84 -4.97 -6.50
N THR A 48 10.02 -5.91 -6.95
CA THR A 48 8.60 -5.66 -7.23
C THR A 48 7.84 -5.34 -5.94
N GLU A 49 8.04 -6.11 -4.87
CA GLU A 49 7.46 -5.83 -3.55
C GLU A 49 7.90 -4.45 -3.04
N ASN A 50 9.19 -4.11 -3.15
CA ASN A 50 9.68 -2.79 -2.76
C ASN A 50 8.99 -1.64 -3.51
N LYS A 51 8.74 -1.81 -4.82
CA LYS A 51 8.00 -0.84 -5.64
C LYS A 51 6.53 -0.75 -5.23
N ILE A 52 5.87 -1.87 -4.94
CA ILE A 52 4.49 -1.91 -4.44
C ILE A 52 4.39 -1.14 -3.12
N GLN A 53 5.31 -1.39 -2.18
CA GLN A 53 5.36 -0.68 -0.91
C GLN A 53 5.61 0.83 -1.06
N ALA A 54 6.47 1.23 -2.01
CA ALA A 54 6.68 2.64 -2.32
C ALA A 54 5.42 3.30 -2.92
N ALA A 55 4.74 2.61 -3.84
CA ALA A 55 3.49 3.07 -4.44
C ALA A 55 2.37 3.21 -3.39
N ARG A 56 2.28 2.26 -2.44
CA ARG A 56 1.36 2.29 -1.30
C ARG A 56 1.55 3.55 -0.46
N ARG A 57 2.78 3.81 0.01
CA ARG A 57 3.11 5.04 0.76
C ARG A 57 2.79 6.31 -0.02
N PHE A 58 3.11 6.33 -1.31
CA PHE A 58 2.82 7.47 -2.18
C PHE A 58 1.32 7.73 -2.32
N TYR A 59 0.52 6.68 -2.56
CA TYR A 59 -0.94 6.79 -2.63
C TYR A 59 -1.51 7.33 -1.31
N ASN A 60 -1.09 6.76 -0.18
CA ASN A 60 -1.57 7.16 1.13
C ASN A 60 -1.21 8.60 1.48
N GLY A 61 0.02 9.03 1.18
CA GLY A 61 0.42 10.43 1.35
C GLY A 61 -0.50 11.39 0.58
N ASN A 62 -0.81 11.07 -0.67
CA ASN A 62 -1.73 11.89 -1.48
C ASN A 62 -3.17 11.86 -0.94
N VAL A 63 -3.66 10.70 -0.50
CA VAL A 63 -4.99 10.58 0.11
C VAL A 63 -5.07 11.37 1.41
N ARG A 64 -4.05 11.31 2.27
CA ARG A 64 -3.97 12.09 3.50
C ARG A 64 -4.03 13.58 3.21
N ASP A 65 -3.18 14.05 2.30
CA ASP A 65 -3.10 15.47 1.97
C ASP A 65 -4.40 15.97 1.34
N PHE A 66 -5.03 15.15 0.49
CA PHE A 66 -6.33 15.44 -0.08
C PHE A 66 -7.44 15.49 0.99
N ASN A 67 -7.54 14.46 1.83
CA ASN A 67 -8.53 14.38 2.90
C ASN A 67 -8.38 15.54 3.89
N THR A 68 -7.14 15.89 4.25
CA THR A 68 -6.84 17.03 5.12
C THR A 68 -7.28 18.34 4.46
N LYS A 69 -6.94 18.54 3.17
CA LYS A 69 -7.31 19.76 2.44
C LYS A 69 -8.82 19.97 2.38
N ILE A 70 -9.62 18.93 2.17
CA ILE A 70 -11.09 19.08 2.10
C ILE A 70 -11.75 19.29 3.47
N GLU A 71 -11.02 19.10 4.58
CA GLU A 71 -11.51 19.34 5.95
C GLU A 71 -11.08 20.70 6.51
N VAL A 72 -10.00 21.27 5.98
CA VAL A 72 -9.44 22.55 6.45
C VAL A 72 -10.11 23.76 5.80
N PHE A 73 -10.32 24.82 6.58
CA PHE A 73 -10.82 26.11 6.11
C PHE A 73 -9.79 26.80 5.18
N PRO A 74 -10.21 27.45 4.07
CA PRO A 74 -11.60 27.65 3.61
C PRO A 74 -12.12 26.55 2.67
N THR A 75 -11.26 25.59 2.31
CA THR A 75 -11.57 24.56 1.30
C THR A 75 -12.79 23.72 1.66
N ASN A 76 -12.98 23.41 2.94
CA ASN A 76 -14.13 22.64 3.44
C ASN A 76 -15.51 23.23 3.08
N LEU A 77 -15.62 24.56 2.92
CA LEU A 77 -16.86 25.23 2.54
C LEU A 77 -17.30 24.84 1.13
N PHE A 78 -16.35 24.83 0.19
CA PHE A 78 -16.65 24.56 -1.22
C PHE A 78 -16.44 23.09 -1.60
N ALA A 79 -15.69 22.32 -0.80
CA ALA A 79 -15.43 20.91 -1.06
C ALA A 79 -16.72 20.09 -1.21
N GLN A 80 -17.66 20.24 -0.27
CA GLN A 80 -18.95 19.55 -0.34
C GLN A 80 -19.82 20.07 -1.49
N MET A 81 -19.82 21.39 -1.74
CA MET A 81 -20.60 22.00 -2.84
C MET A 81 -20.14 21.51 -4.22
N LEU A 82 -18.85 21.22 -4.37
CA LEU A 82 -18.26 20.70 -5.62
C LEU A 82 -18.22 19.16 -5.66
N GLY A 83 -18.77 18.48 -4.65
CA GLY A 83 -18.86 17.01 -4.60
C GLY A 83 -17.56 16.28 -4.24
N PHE A 84 -16.58 16.95 -3.63
CA PHE A 84 -15.37 16.29 -3.14
C PHE A 84 -15.64 15.53 -1.85
N THR A 85 -15.43 14.22 -1.87
CA THR A 85 -15.56 13.33 -0.71
C THR A 85 -14.22 12.71 -0.34
N LYS A 86 -14.06 12.31 0.92
CA LYS A 86 -12.85 11.61 1.40
C LYS A 86 -12.55 10.38 0.54
N ARG A 87 -11.25 10.15 0.34
CA ARG A 87 -10.73 8.94 -0.31
C ARG A 87 -10.25 7.96 0.75
N ALA A 88 -10.41 6.68 0.48
CA ALA A 88 -9.90 5.61 1.33
C ALA A 88 -8.37 5.51 1.19
N PHE A 89 -7.68 5.19 2.28
CA PHE A 89 -6.27 4.83 2.25
C PHE A 89 -6.10 3.41 1.68
N PHE A 90 -4.93 3.16 1.09
CA PHE A 90 -4.49 1.83 0.70
C PHE A 90 -3.76 1.20 1.90
N ASP A 91 -4.22 0.05 2.39
CA ASP A 91 -3.68 -0.58 3.59
C ASP A 91 -4.04 0.17 4.88
N ILE A 92 -5.06 -0.34 5.55
CA ILE A 92 -5.56 0.18 6.81
C ILE A 92 -5.16 -0.83 7.89
N ASP A 93 -4.08 -0.56 8.63
CA ASP A 93 -4.10 -0.90 10.04
C ASP A 93 -5.00 0.16 10.68
N ASP A 94 -6.07 -0.24 11.38
CA ASP A 94 -7.12 0.65 11.90
C ASP A 94 -6.58 1.81 12.80
N ASN A 95 -5.27 1.82 13.11
CA ASN A 95 -4.59 2.84 13.92
C ASN A 95 -3.26 3.35 13.33
N GLY A 96 -3.01 3.19 12.03
CA GLY A 96 -1.79 3.70 11.39
C GLY A 96 -1.65 5.23 11.49
N PRO A 97 -0.42 5.79 11.57
CA PRO A 97 -0.20 7.24 11.68
C PRO A 97 -0.74 8.03 10.48
N GLU A 98 -1.00 7.36 9.36
CA GLU A 98 -1.58 7.95 8.16
C GLU A 98 -3.08 8.27 8.30
N GLN A 99 -3.77 7.63 9.26
CA GLN A 99 -5.17 7.94 9.61
C GLN A 99 -5.30 9.08 10.64
N GLN A 100 -4.22 9.43 11.34
CA GLN A 100 -4.29 10.44 12.38
C GLN A 100 -4.46 11.83 11.74
N PRO A 101 -5.45 12.62 12.19
CA PRO A 101 -5.60 14.00 11.73
C PRO A 101 -4.30 14.76 11.95
N VAL A 102 -3.82 15.48 10.93
CA VAL A 102 -2.69 16.39 11.12
C VAL A 102 -3.17 17.51 12.04
N GLU A 103 -2.74 17.49 13.30
CA GLU A 103 -3.04 18.57 14.25
C GLU A 103 -2.35 19.86 13.79
N VAL A 104 -3.14 20.80 13.27
CA VAL A 104 -2.65 22.15 12.98
C VAL A 104 -2.57 22.90 14.31
N LYS A 105 -1.36 23.01 14.88
CA LYS A 105 -1.10 23.92 15.99
C LYS A 105 -1.09 25.35 15.47
N PHE A 106 -1.95 26.19 16.06
CA PHE A 106 -1.98 27.64 15.85
C PHE A 106 -0.82 28.32 16.59
#